data_AF-A0A955VVQ9-F1
#
_entry.id   AF-A0A955VVQ9-F1
#
_cell.length_a   1.000
_cell.length_b   1.000
_cell.length_c   1.000
_cell.angle_alpha   90.00
_cell.angle_beta   90.00
_cell.angle_gamma   90.00
#
_symmetry.space_group_name_H-M   'P 1'
#
loop_
_entity.id
_entity.type
_entity.pdbx_description
1 polymer ?
#
loop_
_entity_poly.entity_id
_entity_poly.type
_entity_poly.pdbx_seq_one_letter_code
_entity_poly.pdbx_strand_id
1 'polypeptide(L)'
;DLDNDGWLDFYAGTGDPDLRTLVPNKMYHNVRGRFVDVTAPGGFGHIQKGHGIAFGDVDLDGDQDILDNQGGAYAGDTYPKALFLNPGNANRWITLILEGTEANRGAVGTRLRLEIDTPTGPRQLFRTVGVGSSFGGNSLRQEIGLGDATAISAVELRWPGGEPLTRTPQAFLGFLETGSWSAFFDSAATVMHESAHGFHADNGLWQQRTTCYIRGDLHIAVDIIPTPARSLIRARLPDDSTRLYAGTYLTGEQGQRGFFEILEELNCYVMDMTTYAVFGDELDILGVSGRDGAVSFFLFLQIYLGALRAEQPATWQQICDQPAVRQFIDVEWRAMHFWLAIADRYPALGIHDGEVRRHLYQADRMGELAACLGFALEAGPCRDRQPGE
;
A
#
# COMPACT_ATOMS: atom_id res chain seq x y z
N ASP A 1 -6.03 -3.30 21.72
CA ASP A 1 -6.08 -3.02 23.16
C ASP A 1 -6.22 -1.52 23.27
N LEU A 2 -7.43 -1.04 23.01
CA LEU A 2 -7.73 0.36 22.70
C LEU A 2 -7.38 1.27 23.88
N ASP A 3 -7.55 0.79 25.10
CA ASP A 3 -7.23 1.52 26.32
C ASP A 3 -6.00 0.98 27.04
N ASN A 4 -5.19 0.15 26.40
CA ASN A 4 -3.97 -0.44 26.96
C ASN A 4 -4.16 -1.14 28.31
N ASP A 5 -5.33 -1.72 28.59
CA ASP A 5 -5.64 -2.36 29.89
C ASP A 5 -5.19 -3.84 29.98
N GLY A 6 -4.66 -4.37 28.87
CA GLY A 6 -4.18 -5.74 28.71
C GLY A 6 -5.26 -6.73 28.28
N TRP A 7 -6.52 -6.28 28.13
CA TRP A 7 -7.62 -7.06 27.58
C TRP A 7 -7.81 -6.70 26.12
N LEU A 8 -7.75 -7.70 25.25
CA LEU A 8 -7.90 -7.46 23.83
C LEU A 8 -9.36 -7.14 23.49
N ASP A 9 -9.56 -5.97 22.91
CA ASP A 9 -10.78 -5.54 22.22
C ASP A 9 -10.86 -6.16 20.83
N PHE A 10 -11.99 -5.94 20.16
CA PHE A 10 -12.06 -6.23 18.73
C PHE A 10 -12.94 -5.24 17.99
N TYR A 11 -12.49 -4.86 16.81
CA TYR A 11 -13.27 -4.13 15.83
C TYR A 11 -13.67 -5.06 14.69
N ALA A 12 -14.97 -5.22 14.50
CA ALA A 12 -15.54 -5.96 13.40
C ALA A 12 -15.83 -5.01 12.24
N GLY A 13 -14.99 -5.09 11.21
CA GLY A 13 -15.34 -4.64 9.88
C GLY A 13 -16.50 -5.50 9.37
N THR A 14 -17.64 -4.86 9.15
CA THR A 14 -18.88 -5.50 8.72
C THR A 14 -19.32 -4.93 7.38
N GLY A 15 -20.33 -5.56 6.82
CA GLY A 15 -20.92 -5.12 5.57
C GLY A 15 -21.10 -6.28 4.62
N ASP A 16 -21.82 -5.97 3.57
CA ASP A 16 -22.17 -6.86 2.48
C ASP A 16 -22.05 -6.03 1.20
N PRO A 17 -21.61 -6.62 0.08
CA PRO A 17 -21.56 -5.90 -1.18
C PRO A 17 -22.87 -5.15 -1.51
N ASP A 18 -24.06 -5.68 -1.24
CA ASP A 18 -25.32 -4.98 -1.56
C ASP A 18 -25.42 -3.57 -0.93
N LEU A 19 -25.48 -2.51 -1.75
CA LEU A 19 -25.56 -1.09 -1.34
C LEU A 19 -26.74 -0.77 -0.41
N ARG A 20 -27.76 -1.63 -0.36
CA ARG A 20 -28.92 -1.47 0.52
C ARG A 20 -28.67 -2.02 1.93
N THR A 21 -27.60 -2.80 2.12
CA THR A 21 -27.27 -3.39 3.40
C THR A 21 -26.66 -2.34 4.33
N LEU A 22 -27.43 -1.97 5.36
CA LEU A 22 -27.02 -1.03 6.39
C LEU A 22 -26.60 -1.78 7.65
N VAL A 23 -25.39 -2.34 7.62
CA VAL A 23 -24.77 -3.00 8.77
C VAL A 23 -23.58 -2.15 9.18
N PRO A 24 -23.65 -1.44 10.33
CA PRO A 24 -22.53 -0.65 10.80
C PRO A 24 -21.43 -1.56 11.34
N ASN A 25 -20.18 -1.16 11.13
CA ASN A 25 -19.04 -1.73 11.82
C ASN A 25 -19.26 -1.69 13.33
N LYS A 26 -18.68 -2.66 14.03
CA LYS A 26 -18.93 -2.87 15.46
C LYS A 26 -17.64 -2.92 16.25
N MET A 27 -17.48 -2.01 17.20
CA MET A 27 -16.35 -2.02 18.14
C MET A 27 -16.82 -2.49 19.50
N TYR A 28 -16.11 -3.45 20.07
CA TYR A 28 -16.40 -4.00 21.38
C TYR A 28 -15.20 -3.84 22.30
N HIS A 29 -15.40 -3.12 23.39
CA HIS A 29 -14.43 -2.96 24.47
C HIS A 29 -14.52 -4.13 25.45
N ASN A 30 -13.39 -4.73 25.77
CA ASN A 30 -13.26 -5.89 26.61
C ASN A 30 -13.07 -5.48 28.07
N VAL A 31 -14.19 -5.36 28.79
CA VAL A 31 -14.19 -5.09 30.22
C VAL A 31 -13.99 -6.39 30.99
N ARG A 32 -12.73 -6.81 31.10
CA ARG A 32 -12.28 -7.94 31.93
C ARG A 32 -12.96 -9.27 31.59
N GLY A 33 -13.00 -9.60 30.30
CA GLY A 33 -13.62 -10.82 29.76
C GLY A 33 -15.09 -10.65 29.37
N ARG A 34 -15.65 -9.44 29.52
CA ARG A 34 -16.99 -9.09 29.04
C ARG A 34 -16.90 -8.00 27.98
N PHE A 35 -17.45 -8.26 26.81
CA PHE A 35 -17.51 -7.28 25.72
C PHE A 35 -18.67 -6.31 25.89
N VAL A 36 -18.38 -5.02 25.74
CA VAL A 36 -19.33 -3.90 25.73
C VAL A 36 -19.28 -3.25 24.36
N ASP A 37 -20.45 -3.07 23.71
CA ASP A 37 -20.53 -2.35 22.44
C ASP A 37 -20.21 -0.86 22.67
N VAL A 38 -19.08 -0.41 22.12
CA VAL A 38 -18.60 0.98 22.16
C VAL A 38 -18.62 1.62 20.77
N THR A 39 -19.39 1.05 19.85
CA THR A 39 -19.49 1.50 18.45
C THR A 39 -19.89 2.97 18.34
N ALA A 40 -20.97 3.35 19.03
CA ALA A 40 -21.46 4.72 19.01
C ALA A 40 -20.55 5.71 19.76
N PRO A 41 -20.14 5.46 21.02
CA PRO A 41 -19.30 6.42 21.76
C PRO A 41 -17.90 6.60 21.15
N GLY A 42 -17.35 5.58 20.48
CA GLY A 42 -16.04 5.66 19.82
C GLY A 42 -16.09 6.12 18.36
N GLY A 43 -17.28 6.41 17.80
CA GLY A 43 -17.41 6.84 16.39
C GLY A 43 -17.14 5.73 15.36
N PHE A 44 -17.06 4.47 15.78
CA PHE A 44 -16.70 3.33 14.93
C PHE A 44 -17.85 2.80 14.04
N GLY A 45 -19.05 3.36 14.17
CA GLY A 45 -20.28 2.89 13.53
C GLY A 45 -20.41 3.22 12.05
N HIS A 46 -19.32 3.10 11.30
CA HIS A 46 -19.30 3.32 9.87
C HIS A 46 -20.18 2.29 9.15
N ILE A 47 -21.09 2.79 8.31
CA ILE A 47 -21.96 1.99 7.43
C ILE A 47 -21.33 1.81 6.04
N GLN A 48 -20.18 2.45 5.82
CA GLN A 48 -19.46 2.59 4.55
C GLN A 48 -18.74 1.32 4.10
N LYS A 49 -19.05 0.16 4.69
CA LYS A 49 -18.62 -1.19 4.34
C LYS A 49 -17.11 -1.37 4.26
N GLY A 50 -16.58 -2.23 5.11
CA GLY A 50 -15.15 -2.52 5.09
C GLY A 50 -14.87 -3.80 5.82
N HIS A 51 -14.19 -4.75 5.16
CA HIS A 51 -13.74 -5.99 5.81
C HIS A 51 -12.25 -5.94 6.17
N GLY A 52 -11.53 -4.92 5.72
CA GLY A 52 -10.12 -4.71 6.03
C GLY A 52 -9.98 -3.78 7.22
N ILE A 53 -9.74 -4.35 8.40
CA ILE A 53 -9.40 -3.61 9.61
C ILE A 53 -7.95 -3.90 9.94
N ALA A 54 -7.15 -2.87 10.18
CA ALA A 54 -5.78 -2.99 10.66
C ALA A 54 -5.63 -2.22 11.96
N PHE A 55 -4.97 -2.86 12.94
CA PHE A 55 -4.49 -2.21 14.16
C PHE A 55 -2.99 -2.00 14.08
N GLY A 56 -2.54 -0.84 14.54
CA GLY A 56 -1.13 -0.50 14.69
C GLY A 56 -0.98 0.85 15.36
N ASP A 57 0.12 1.06 16.06
CA ASP A 57 0.51 2.34 16.65
C ASP A 57 1.18 3.17 15.53
N VAL A 58 0.43 4.06 14.88
CA VAL A 58 0.86 4.75 13.64
C VAL A 58 1.68 5.99 13.98
N ASP A 59 1.36 6.67 15.09
CA ASP A 59 2.07 7.88 15.53
C ASP A 59 3.09 7.63 16.67
N LEU A 60 3.22 6.39 17.14
CA LEU A 60 4.18 5.93 18.13
C LEU A 60 4.03 6.53 19.52
N ASP A 61 2.80 6.80 19.92
CA ASP A 61 2.47 7.23 21.27
C ASP A 61 2.20 6.06 22.23
N GLY A 62 2.13 4.84 21.68
CA GLY A 62 2.06 3.60 22.43
C GLY A 62 0.66 3.06 22.66
N ASP A 63 -0.32 3.58 21.95
CA ASP A 63 -1.62 2.95 21.78
C ASP A 63 -1.89 2.55 20.34
N GLN A 64 -2.81 1.60 20.17
CA GLN A 64 -3.15 1.13 18.83
C GLN A 64 -4.16 2.07 18.20
N ASP A 65 -3.81 2.59 17.03
CA ASP A 65 -4.69 3.21 16.06
C ASP A 65 -5.40 2.16 15.21
N ILE A 66 -6.42 2.62 14.48
CA ILE A 66 -7.23 1.75 13.62
C ILE A 66 -7.31 2.34 12.23
N LEU A 67 -6.87 1.57 11.24
CA LEU A 67 -7.18 1.84 9.85
C LEU A 67 -8.34 0.95 9.40
N ASP A 68 -9.41 1.59 8.96
CA ASP A 68 -10.60 0.95 8.40
C ASP A 68 -10.65 1.20 6.89
N ASN A 69 -10.50 0.11 6.14
CA ASN A 69 -10.65 0.11 4.70
C ASN A 69 -12.13 0.07 4.32
N GLN A 70 -12.67 1.24 4.02
CA GLN A 70 -14.07 1.43 3.64
C GLN A 70 -14.24 1.51 2.13
N GLY A 71 -15.40 1.06 1.66
CA GLY A 71 -15.84 1.12 0.28
C GLY A 71 -15.17 0.12 -0.65
N GLY A 72 -15.28 0.39 -1.95
CA GLY A 72 -14.55 -0.34 -2.99
C GLY A 72 -15.21 -1.63 -3.50
N ALA A 73 -16.39 -2.00 -3.02
CA ALA A 73 -17.14 -3.12 -3.60
C ALA A 73 -17.83 -2.77 -4.93
N TYR A 74 -18.19 -1.47 -5.12
CA TYR A 74 -18.84 -0.93 -6.33
C TYR A 74 -18.36 0.51 -6.60
N ALA A 75 -18.57 1.02 -7.83
CA ALA A 75 -18.17 2.36 -8.27
C ALA A 75 -18.67 3.46 -7.36
N GLY A 76 -19.94 3.32 -6.95
CA GLY A 76 -20.63 4.31 -6.14
C GLY A 76 -20.24 4.26 -4.67
N ASP A 77 -19.44 3.27 -4.26
CA ASP A 77 -18.99 3.05 -2.90
C ASP A 77 -17.66 3.77 -2.64
N THR A 78 -17.59 5.05 -3.03
CA THR A 78 -16.38 5.89 -2.99
C THR A 78 -16.15 6.50 -1.61
N TYR A 79 -16.14 5.67 -0.57
CA TYR A 79 -15.86 6.16 0.77
C TYR A 79 -14.35 6.24 1.03
N PRO A 80 -13.86 7.34 1.60
CA PRO A 80 -12.47 7.41 2.01
C PRO A 80 -12.21 6.38 3.11
N LYS A 81 -10.99 5.85 3.15
CA LYS A 81 -10.55 5.02 4.28
C LYS A 81 -10.54 5.89 5.54
N ALA A 82 -10.90 5.30 6.67
CA ALA A 82 -10.91 5.99 7.94
C ALA A 82 -9.68 5.58 8.76
N LEU A 83 -8.89 6.56 9.17
CA LEU A 83 -7.87 6.38 10.19
C LEU A 83 -8.41 6.96 11.50
N PHE A 84 -8.55 6.11 12.51
CA PHE A 84 -8.87 6.50 13.87
C PHE A 84 -7.58 6.60 14.63
N LEU A 85 -7.14 7.85 14.86
CA LEU A 85 -6.09 8.12 15.83
C LEU A 85 -6.66 7.93 17.22
N ASN A 86 -6.03 7.06 17.99
CA ASN A 86 -6.39 6.84 19.37
C ASN A 86 -5.86 8.03 20.20
N PRO A 87 -6.70 8.70 21.01
CA PRO A 87 -6.27 9.89 21.74
C PRO A 87 -5.38 9.59 22.96
N GLY A 88 -4.89 8.35 23.10
CA GLY A 88 -4.14 7.92 24.26
C GLY A 88 -4.96 7.64 25.51
N ASN A 89 -4.26 7.10 26.49
CA ASN A 89 -4.80 6.79 27.81
C ASN A 89 -3.69 6.85 28.88
N ALA A 90 -4.06 6.67 30.15
CA ALA A 90 -3.12 6.73 31.28
C ALA A 90 -2.49 5.37 31.63
N ASN A 91 -2.85 4.31 30.91
CA ASN A 91 -2.30 2.98 31.18
C ASN A 91 -0.90 2.86 30.60
N ARG A 92 -0.16 1.90 31.15
CA ARG A 92 1.20 1.60 30.71
C ARG A 92 1.13 0.65 29.52
N TRP A 93 2.15 0.68 28.69
CA TRP A 93 2.25 -0.15 27.51
C TRP A 93 3.69 -0.59 27.29
N ILE A 94 3.86 -1.58 26.43
CA ILE A 94 5.15 -2.01 25.89
C ILE A 94 4.96 -2.44 24.45
N THR A 95 5.93 -2.09 23.61
CA THR A 95 6.01 -2.59 22.24
C THR A 95 7.20 -3.55 22.13
N LEU A 96 6.96 -4.75 21.62
CA LEU A 96 8.00 -5.75 21.37
C LEU A 96 8.14 -5.99 19.86
N ILE A 97 9.36 -5.86 19.34
CA ILE A 97 9.72 -6.25 17.98
C ILE A 97 10.53 -7.54 18.07
N LEU A 98 10.12 -8.55 17.31
CA LEU A 98 10.76 -9.86 17.30
C LEU A 98 11.37 -10.12 15.93
N GLU A 99 12.67 -10.42 15.89
CA GLU A 99 13.37 -10.82 14.69
C GLU A 99 13.78 -12.30 14.79
N GLY A 100 13.29 -13.12 13.87
CA GLY A 100 13.69 -14.52 13.76
C GLY A 100 15.07 -14.64 13.10
N THR A 101 16.01 -15.34 13.74
CA THR A 101 17.33 -15.65 13.18
C THR A 101 17.44 -17.07 12.64
N GLU A 102 16.72 -18.02 13.25
CA GLU A 102 16.60 -19.42 12.80
C GLU A 102 15.20 -19.72 12.24
N ALA A 103 14.16 -19.08 12.79
CA ALA A 103 12.78 -19.15 12.31
C ALA A 103 12.51 -18.09 11.22
N ASN A 104 11.26 -17.98 10.76
CA ASN A 104 10.90 -16.92 9.80
C ASN A 104 11.22 -15.53 10.37
N ARG A 105 11.79 -14.66 9.54
CA ARG A 105 12.36 -13.38 9.98
C ARG A 105 11.36 -12.46 10.67
N GLY A 106 10.12 -12.44 10.17
CA GLY A 106 9.01 -11.68 10.75
C GLY A 106 8.39 -12.28 12.01
N ALA A 107 8.99 -13.33 12.58
CA ALA A 107 8.55 -14.01 13.80
C ALA A 107 7.09 -14.51 13.79
N VAL A 108 6.45 -14.62 12.61
CA VAL A 108 5.05 -14.99 12.46
C VAL A 108 4.79 -16.36 13.09
N GLY A 109 3.75 -16.44 13.91
CA GLY A 109 3.38 -17.64 14.67
C GLY A 109 4.05 -17.74 16.05
N THR A 110 4.94 -16.80 16.41
CA THR A 110 5.54 -16.74 17.75
C THR A 110 4.48 -16.41 18.79
N ARG A 111 4.44 -17.19 19.88
CA ARG A 111 3.53 -16.96 21.01
C ARG A 111 4.30 -16.28 22.13
N LEU A 112 3.73 -15.19 22.64
CA LEU A 112 4.27 -14.43 23.76
C LEU A 112 3.38 -14.64 24.98
N ARG A 113 4.03 -14.78 26.14
CA ARG A 113 3.41 -14.70 27.45
C ARG A 113 4.21 -13.72 28.30
N LEU A 114 3.54 -12.66 28.75
CA LEU A 114 4.11 -11.70 29.70
C LEU A 114 3.52 -11.98 31.08
N GLU A 115 4.38 -12.01 32.09
CA GLU A 115 3.97 -11.98 33.49
C GLU A 115 4.21 -10.58 34.03
N ILE A 116 3.15 -9.95 34.53
CA ILE A 116 3.17 -8.58 35.01
C ILE A 116 2.69 -8.52 36.45
N ASP A 117 3.31 -7.65 37.25
CA ASP A 117 2.87 -7.37 38.61
C ASP A 117 1.95 -6.16 38.59
N THR A 118 0.75 -6.29 39.16
CA THR A 118 -0.18 -5.17 39.35
C THR A 118 -0.48 -4.96 40.84
N PRO A 119 -1.00 -3.78 41.24
CA PRO A 119 -1.48 -3.55 42.61
C PRO A 119 -2.52 -4.57 43.10
N THR A 120 -3.26 -5.20 42.18
CA THR A 120 -4.30 -6.20 42.49
C THR A 120 -3.82 -7.65 42.43
N GLY A 121 -2.54 -7.87 42.11
CA GLY A 121 -1.92 -9.19 41.96
C GLY A 121 -1.29 -9.40 40.57
N PRO A 122 -0.54 -10.49 40.38
CA PRO A 122 0.09 -10.78 39.10
C PRO A 122 -0.95 -11.11 38.02
N ARG A 123 -0.71 -10.65 36.79
CA ARG A 123 -1.50 -10.99 35.60
C ARG A 123 -0.62 -11.60 34.53
N GLN A 124 -1.25 -12.39 33.66
CA GLN A 124 -0.62 -12.95 32.47
C GLN A 124 -1.28 -12.37 31.24
N LEU A 125 -0.45 -11.87 30.32
CA LEU A 125 -0.89 -11.35 29.02
C LEU A 125 -0.35 -12.27 27.95
N PHE A 126 -1.19 -12.56 26.95
CA PHE A 126 -0.83 -13.44 25.85
C PHE A 126 -0.95 -12.68 24.52
N ARG A 127 0.02 -12.88 23.64
CA ARG A 127 0.00 -12.38 22.26
C ARG A 127 0.52 -13.44 21.30
N THR A 128 0.12 -13.35 20.04
CA THR A 128 0.69 -14.16 18.97
C THR A 128 1.04 -13.23 17.83
N VAL A 129 2.28 -13.28 17.37
CA VAL A 129 2.69 -12.56 16.18
C VAL A 129 1.96 -13.14 14.99
N GLY A 130 1.20 -12.31 14.29
CA GLY A 130 0.42 -12.74 13.15
C GLY A 130 0.18 -11.58 12.19
N VAL A 131 0.10 -11.91 10.90
CA VAL A 131 -0.19 -10.97 9.82
C VAL A 131 -1.69 -10.83 9.54
N GLY A 132 -2.54 -11.60 10.23
CA GLY A 132 -3.94 -11.76 9.86
C GLY A 132 -4.89 -10.80 10.57
N SER A 133 -5.61 -9.99 9.81
CA SER A 133 -6.83 -9.30 10.26
C SER A 133 -7.87 -9.24 9.12
N SER A 134 -8.56 -10.36 8.86
CA SER A 134 -9.54 -10.45 7.76
C SER A 134 -8.87 -10.09 6.41
N PHE A 135 -9.35 -9.04 5.71
CA PHE A 135 -8.75 -8.49 4.49
C PHE A 135 -7.73 -7.36 4.76
N GLY A 136 -7.38 -7.12 6.03
CA GLY A 136 -6.31 -6.23 6.46
C GLY A 136 -5.10 -7.00 7.00
N GLY A 137 -4.06 -6.25 7.40
CA GLY A 137 -2.91 -6.76 8.12
C GLY A 137 -2.64 -5.93 9.38
N ASN A 138 -2.41 -6.60 10.50
CA ASN A 138 -1.98 -5.95 11.74
C ASN A 138 -0.46 -5.76 11.76
N SER A 139 0.00 -4.81 12.59
CA SER A 139 1.41 -4.66 12.93
C SER A 139 2.02 -5.98 13.42
N LEU A 140 3.24 -6.28 12.96
CA LEU A 140 4.05 -7.37 13.51
C LEU A 140 4.67 -6.99 14.85
N ARG A 141 4.79 -5.69 15.14
CA ARG A 141 5.13 -5.23 16.49
C ARG A 141 4.02 -5.67 17.42
N GLN A 142 4.38 -6.12 18.59
CA GLN A 142 3.40 -6.50 19.59
C GLN A 142 3.20 -5.29 20.49
N GLU A 143 2.19 -4.47 20.19
CA GLU A 143 1.74 -3.39 21.07
C GLU A 143 0.87 -3.99 22.18
N ILE A 144 1.36 -3.93 23.42
CA ILE A 144 0.77 -4.62 24.56
C ILE A 144 0.46 -3.61 25.66
N GLY A 145 -0.83 -3.40 25.89
CA GLY A 145 -1.33 -2.74 27.09
C GLY A 145 -0.97 -3.51 28.35
N LEU A 146 -0.45 -2.81 29.34
CA LEU A 146 -0.04 -3.32 30.64
C LEU A 146 -0.98 -2.87 31.77
N GLY A 147 -1.93 -1.98 31.48
CA GLY A 147 -2.84 -1.40 32.47
C GLY A 147 -2.07 -0.67 33.56
N ASP A 148 -2.35 -1.05 34.80
CA ASP A 148 -1.75 -0.50 36.02
C ASP A 148 -0.48 -1.25 36.48
N ALA A 149 0.11 -2.10 35.63
CA ALA A 149 1.27 -2.93 35.98
C ALA A 149 2.46 -2.12 36.49
N THR A 150 3.00 -2.47 37.65
CA THR A 150 4.17 -1.82 38.26
C THR A 150 5.49 -2.41 37.76
N ALA A 151 5.47 -3.64 37.25
CA ALA A 151 6.64 -4.31 36.70
C ALA A 151 6.25 -5.40 35.68
N ILE A 152 7.17 -5.74 34.79
CA ILE A 152 7.13 -6.95 33.96
C ILE A 152 8.12 -7.95 34.56
N SER A 153 7.61 -9.02 35.13
CA SER A 153 8.38 -10.01 35.88
C SER A 153 9.01 -11.07 34.97
N ALA A 154 8.34 -11.39 33.85
CA ALA A 154 8.87 -12.29 32.84
C ALA A 154 8.28 -12.04 31.45
N VAL A 155 9.07 -12.29 30.41
CA VAL A 155 8.61 -12.42 29.02
C VAL A 155 9.05 -13.78 28.50
N GLU A 156 8.08 -14.63 28.18
CA GLU A 156 8.29 -15.94 27.58
C GLU A 156 7.90 -15.89 26.09
N LEU A 157 8.81 -16.37 25.25
CA LEU A 157 8.65 -16.45 23.80
C LEU A 157 8.68 -17.90 23.36
N ARG A 158 7.73 -18.31 22.53
CA ARG A 158 7.75 -19.61 21.87
C ARG A 158 7.68 -19.44 20.36
N TRP A 159 8.83 -19.61 19.72
CA TRP A 159 8.97 -19.54 18.26
C TRP A 159 8.29 -20.74 17.57
N PRO A 160 7.86 -20.60 16.31
CA PRO A 160 7.35 -21.72 15.53
C PRO A 160 8.38 -22.85 15.44
N GLY A 161 8.01 -24.05 15.91
CA GLY A 161 8.87 -25.25 15.87
C GLY A 161 9.98 -25.32 16.93
N GLY A 162 10.11 -24.31 17.82
CA GLY A 162 11.12 -24.27 18.87
C GLY A 162 10.60 -24.57 20.28
N GLU A 163 11.54 -24.81 21.20
CA GLU A 163 11.27 -24.87 22.63
C GLU A 163 11.04 -23.45 23.21
N PRO A 164 10.26 -23.31 24.30
CA PRO A 164 10.04 -22.02 24.95
C PRO A 164 11.35 -21.38 25.46
N LEU A 165 11.50 -20.08 25.25
CA LEU A 165 12.59 -19.26 25.77
C LEU A 165 12.03 -18.22 26.75
N THR A 166 12.42 -18.29 28.02
CA THR A 166 12.03 -17.31 29.05
C THR A 166 13.16 -16.31 29.30
N ARG A 167 12.81 -15.02 29.33
CA ARG A 167 13.73 -13.92 29.67
C ARG A 167 13.14 -13.09 30.82
N THR A 168 13.97 -12.73 31.79
CA THR A 168 13.68 -11.70 32.80
C THR A 168 14.29 -10.38 32.34
N PRO A 169 13.50 -9.34 32.04
CA PRO A 169 14.05 -8.06 31.56
C PRO A 169 14.90 -7.38 32.65
N GLN A 170 16.12 -6.94 32.32
CA GLN A 170 17.01 -6.28 33.30
C GLN A 170 16.85 -4.75 33.38
N ALA A 171 16.20 -4.09 32.41
CA ALA A 171 15.72 -2.71 32.49
C ALA A 171 14.88 -2.38 31.24
N PHE A 172 13.71 -1.76 31.42
CA PHE A 172 12.97 -1.10 30.35
C PHE A 172 13.10 0.42 30.54
N LEU A 173 14.13 1.00 29.92
CA LEU A 173 14.16 2.43 29.62
C LEU A 173 13.92 2.56 28.13
N GLY A 174 12.83 3.26 27.78
CA GLY A 174 12.30 3.55 26.45
C GLY A 174 13.08 3.00 25.26
N PHE A 175 12.47 2.05 24.56
CA PHE A 175 12.90 1.66 23.22
C PHE A 175 11.85 2.13 22.21
N LEU A 176 12.10 3.30 21.62
CA LEU A 176 11.70 3.58 20.25
C LEU A 176 12.69 2.81 19.38
N GLU A 177 12.33 1.59 19.00
CA GLU A 177 13.12 0.79 18.05
C GLU A 177 12.63 1.10 16.64
N THR A 178 13.36 1.97 15.96
CA THR A 178 13.01 2.48 14.63
C THR A 178 13.13 1.41 13.52
N GLY A 179 13.65 0.22 13.82
CA GLY A 179 13.87 -0.85 12.84
C GLY A 179 12.63 -1.55 12.30
N SER A 180 11.43 -1.20 12.77
CA SER A 180 10.15 -1.78 12.32
C SER A 180 9.28 -0.79 11.56
N TRP A 181 9.80 0.41 11.30
CA TRP A 181 9.14 1.43 10.48
C TRP A 181 9.21 1.08 8.99
N SER A 182 10.33 0.51 8.55
CA SER A 182 10.52 0.02 7.19
C SER A 182 9.36 -0.87 6.72
N ALA A 183 9.04 -1.91 7.49
CA ALA A 183 7.96 -2.84 7.14
C ALA A 183 6.56 -2.18 7.10
N PHE A 184 6.29 -1.18 7.94
CA PHE A 184 5.04 -0.41 7.87
C PHE A 184 5.00 0.46 6.62
N PHE A 185 6.09 1.17 6.32
CA PHE A 185 6.20 2.01 5.14
C PHE A 185 6.15 1.20 3.84
N ASP A 186 6.71 -0.01 3.83
CA ASP A 186 6.61 -0.95 2.70
C ASP A 186 5.20 -1.49 2.52
N SER A 187 4.51 -1.78 3.62
CA SER A 187 3.11 -2.17 3.60
C SER A 187 2.24 -1.01 3.08
N ALA A 188 2.51 0.22 3.53
CA ALA A 188 1.81 1.41 3.03
C ALA A 188 2.05 1.62 1.53
N ALA A 189 3.30 1.46 1.04
CA ALA A 189 3.62 1.51 -0.38
C ALA A 189 2.89 0.42 -1.16
N THR A 190 2.89 -0.83 -0.66
CA THR A 190 2.17 -1.95 -1.28
C THR A 190 0.65 -1.72 -1.29
N VAL A 191 0.08 -1.18 -0.21
CA VAL A 191 -1.35 -0.86 -0.14
C VAL A 191 -1.70 0.23 -1.14
N MET A 192 -0.87 1.26 -1.29
CA MET A 192 -1.08 2.29 -2.31
C MET A 192 -0.99 1.71 -3.72
N HIS A 193 -0.02 0.82 -3.97
CA HIS A 193 0.13 0.11 -5.24
C HIS A 193 -1.11 -0.69 -5.59
N GLU A 194 -1.47 -1.61 -4.71
CA GLU A 194 -2.51 -2.59 -4.98
C GLU A 194 -3.90 -1.97 -4.99
N SER A 195 -4.10 -0.86 -4.25
CA SER A 195 -5.36 -0.12 -4.25
C SER A 195 -5.56 0.79 -5.47
N ALA A 196 -4.52 1.03 -6.25
CA ALA A 196 -4.60 1.77 -7.51
C ALA A 196 -4.97 0.89 -8.71
N HIS A 197 -4.91 -0.45 -8.57
CA HIS A 197 -5.33 -1.36 -9.63
C HIS A 197 -6.79 -1.14 -10.03
N GLY A 198 -6.96 -0.85 -11.32
CA GLY A 198 -8.20 -0.43 -11.91
C GLY A 198 -9.11 -1.57 -12.33
N PHE A 199 -9.69 -2.32 -11.38
CA PHE A 199 -10.73 -3.29 -11.72
C PHE A 199 -12.07 -2.55 -11.88
N HIS A 200 -12.61 -2.49 -13.10
CA HIS A 200 -13.93 -1.93 -13.39
C HIS A 200 -15.07 -2.86 -12.88
N ALA A 201 -14.99 -3.27 -11.61
CA ALA A 201 -15.92 -4.15 -10.91
C ALA A 201 -17.34 -3.56 -10.88
N ASP A 202 -17.38 -2.24 -10.82
CA ASP A 202 -18.49 -1.30 -10.78
C ASP A 202 -19.66 -1.56 -11.74
N ASN A 203 -19.37 -2.12 -12.92
CA ASN A 203 -20.37 -2.45 -13.94
C ASN A 203 -20.22 -3.90 -14.44
N GLY A 204 -19.38 -4.73 -13.79
CA GLY A 204 -19.03 -6.06 -14.31
C GLY A 204 -18.27 -6.04 -15.64
N LEU A 205 -17.63 -4.91 -15.96
CA LEU A 205 -16.94 -4.65 -17.23
C LEU A 205 -15.42 -4.84 -17.14
N TRP A 206 -14.93 -5.63 -16.18
CA TRP A 206 -13.50 -5.88 -15.95
C TRP A 206 -12.76 -6.51 -17.15
N GLN A 207 -13.49 -7.02 -18.14
CA GLN A 207 -12.94 -7.47 -19.43
C GLN A 207 -13.06 -6.44 -20.56
N GLN A 208 -13.72 -5.31 -20.32
CA GLN A 208 -14.08 -4.31 -21.33
C GLN A 208 -13.54 -2.92 -21.04
N ARG A 209 -13.26 -2.58 -19.77
CA ARG A 209 -12.67 -1.29 -19.35
C ARG A 209 -11.70 -1.47 -18.19
N THR A 210 -10.65 -0.64 -18.16
CA THR A 210 -9.79 -0.43 -16.99
C THR A 210 -9.96 1.00 -16.50
N THR A 211 -10.02 1.20 -15.17
CA THR A 211 -10.23 2.53 -14.57
C THR A 211 -9.08 2.88 -13.67
N CYS A 212 -8.30 3.89 -14.02
CA CYS A 212 -7.20 4.36 -13.19
C CYS A 212 -7.68 5.47 -12.25
N TYR A 213 -7.44 5.29 -10.96
CA TYR A 213 -7.81 6.24 -9.91
C TYR A 213 -6.62 7.14 -9.61
N ILE A 214 -6.74 8.44 -9.92
CA ILE A 214 -5.61 9.39 -9.88
C ILE A 214 -5.77 10.35 -8.70
N ARG A 215 -6.99 10.83 -8.47
CA ARG A 215 -7.36 11.69 -7.33
C ARG A 215 -8.82 11.42 -6.96
N GLY A 216 -9.25 11.79 -5.76
CA GLY A 216 -10.62 11.52 -5.29
C GLY A 216 -11.75 12.06 -6.20
N ASP A 217 -11.46 13.03 -7.05
CA ASP A 217 -12.39 13.60 -8.04
C ASP A 217 -12.02 13.27 -9.50
N LEU A 218 -10.93 12.51 -9.74
CA LEU A 218 -10.41 12.21 -11.06
C LEU A 218 -10.11 10.71 -11.22
N HIS A 219 -10.95 10.06 -12.02
CA HIS A 219 -10.75 8.70 -12.52
C HIS A 219 -10.80 8.72 -14.05
N ILE A 220 -9.97 7.90 -14.69
CA ILE A 220 -9.93 7.79 -16.15
C ILE A 220 -10.23 6.35 -16.53
N ALA A 221 -11.38 6.13 -17.18
CA ALA A 221 -11.80 4.83 -17.67
C ALA A 221 -11.44 4.67 -19.14
N VAL A 222 -10.67 3.64 -19.46
CA VAL A 222 -10.17 3.34 -20.81
C VAL A 222 -10.81 2.05 -21.32
N ASP A 223 -11.24 2.04 -22.60
CA ASP A 223 -11.82 0.85 -23.22
C ASP A 223 -10.73 -0.17 -23.58
N ILE A 224 -10.88 -1.40 -23.08
CA ILE A 224 -10.00 -2.53 -23.37
C ILE A 224 -10.27 -3.01 -24.79
N ILE A 225 -9.24 -2.94 -25.64
CA ILE A 225 -9.22 -3.58 -26.95
C ILE A 225 -8.20 -4.73 -26.96
N PRO A 226 -8.43 -5.79 -27.76
CA PRO A 226 -7.45 -6.86 -27.91
C PRO A 226 -6.12 -6.30 -28.44
N THR A 227 -5.02 -6.61 -27.74
CA THR A 227 -3.68 -6.19 -28.12
C THR A 227 -2.70 -7.35 -27.96
N PRO A 228 -1.56 -7.35 -28.66
CA PRO A 228 -0.51 -8.34 -28.46
C PRO A 228 0.03 -8.37 -27.02
N ALA A 229 0.57 -9.51 -26.60
CA ALA A 229 1.18 -9.67 -25.29
C ALA A 229 2.34 -8.68 -25.06
N ARG A 230 2.41 -8.03 -23.90
CA ARG A 230 3.45 -7.07 -23.51
C ARG A 230 4.85 -7.68 -23.52
N SER A 231 4.99 -8.99 -23.42
CA SER A 231 6.27 -9.70 -23.68
C SER A 231 6.93 -9.36 -25.02
N LEU A 232 6.17 -8.85 -26.02
CA LEU A 232 6.71 -8.41 -27.31
C LEU A 232 7.79 -7.32 -27.19
N ILE A 233 7.75 -6.49 -26.14
CA ILE A 233 8.69 -5.38 -25.97
C ILE A 233 9.99 -5.81 -25.28
N ARG A 234 10.05 -7.03 -24.73
CA ARG A 234 11.22 -7.49 -23.97
C ARG A 234 12.50 -7.47 -24.80
N ALA A 235 12.43 -7.87 -26.07
CA ALA A 235 13.57 -7.86 -26.98
C ALA A 235 13.91 -6.44 -27.52
N ARG A 236 13.11 -5.44 -27.18
CA ARG A 236 13.24 -4.04 -27.62
C ARG A 236 13.68 -3.11 -26.48
N LEU A 237 13.91 -3.66 -25.28
CA LEU A 237 14.47 -2.91 -24.18
C LEU A 237 15.91 -2.49 -24.52
N PRO A 238 16.31 -1.26 -24.19
CA PRO A 238 17.60 -0.72 -24.60
C PRO A 238 18.77 -1.41 -23.90
N ASP A 239 18.59 -1.82 -22.64
CA ASP A 239 19.56 -2.51 -21.79
C ASP A 239 18.86 -3.16 -20.58
N ASP A 240 19.65 -3.56 -19.57
CA ASP A 240 19.20 -4.20 -18.34
C ASP A 240 18.74 -3.21 -17.25
N SER A 241 18.66 -1.91 -17.51
CA SER A 241 18.27 -0.90 -16.49
C SER A 241 16.87 -1.16 -15.91
N THR A 242 15.98 -1.78 -16.68
CA THR A 242 14.64 -2.19 -16.22
C THR A 242 14.56 -3.69 -15.86
N ARG A 243 15.68 -4.38 -15.64
CA ARG A 243 15.72 -5.86 -15.52
C ARG A 243 14.76 -6.42 -14.48
N LEU A 244 14.61 -5.76 -13.34
CA LEU A 244 13.68 -6.16 -12.28
C LEU A 244 12.23 -6.18 -12.82
N TYR A 245 11.75 -5.04 -13.29
CA TYR A 245 10.39 -4.87 -13.81
C TYR A 245 10.16 -5.69 -15.08
N ALA A 246 11.14 -5.74 -15.98
CA ALA A 246 11.06 -6.58 -17.19
C ALA A 246 10.98 -8.07 -16.85
N GLY A 247 11.71 -8.52 -15.83
CA GLY A 247 11.69 -9.89 -15.33
C GLY A 247 10.31 -10.27 -14.79
N THR A 248 9.69 -9.39 -14.01
CA THR A 248 8.36 -9.61 -13.43
C THR A 248 7.24 -9.49 -14.47
N TYR A 249 7.23 -8.40 -15.23
CA TYR A 249 6.05 -7.98 -15.99
C TYR A 249 6.08 -8.41 -17.47
N LEU A 250 7.25 -8.69 -18.04
CA LEU A 250 7.38 -9.06 -19.46
C LEU A 250 7.67 -10.55 -19.67
N THR A 251 7.57 -11.37 -18.62
CA THR A 251 7.82 -12.82 -18.66
C THR A 251 6.70 -13.63 -18.02
N GLY A 252 6.69 -14.95 -18.26
CA GLY A 252 5.70 -15.85 -17.67
C GLY A 252 4.26 -15.46 -18.03
N GLU A 253 3.36 -15.65 -17.07
CA GLU A 253 1.94 -15.29 -17.18
C GLU A 253 1.74 -13.78 -17.26
N GLN A 254 2.47 -13.01 -16.46
CA GLN A 254 2.44 -11.54 -16.49
C GLN A 254 2.81 -10.99 -17.88
N GLY A 255 3.73 -11.62 -18.59
CA GLY A 255 4.13 -11.24 -19.94
C GLY A 255 3.07 -11.50 -21.02
N GLN A 256 2.02 -12.30 -20.73
CA GLN A 256 0.91 -12.56 -21.66
C GLN A 256 -0.16 -11.45 -21.66
N ARG A 257 -0.13 -10.58 -20.65
CA ARG A 257 -1.04 -9.42 -20.53
C ARG A 257 -0.82 -8.40 -21.66
N GLY A 258 -1.80 -7.56 -21.95
CA GLY A 258 -1.79 -6.65 -23.09
C GLY A 258 -1.31 -5.23 -22.76
N PHE A 259 -1.71 -4.29 -23.62
CA PHE A 259 -1.45 -2.86 -23.48
C PHE A 259 -2.04 -2.24 -22.20
N PHE A 260 -3.24 -2.67 -21.81
CA PHE A 260 -3.98 -2.04 -20.72
C PHE A 260 -3.33 -2.32 -19.37
N GLU A 261 -2.74 -3.50 -19.22
CA GLU A 261 -1.96 -3.87 -18.05
C GLU A 261 -0.57 -3.22 -18.05
N ILE A 262 -0.19 -2.45 -19.07
CA ILE A 262 0.93 -1.50 -18.97
C ILE A 262 0.43 -0.20 -18.35
N LEU A 263 -0.76 0.28 -18.73
CA LEU A 263 -1.37 1.49 -18.16
C LEU A 263 -1.73 1.29 -16.68
N GLU A 264 -2.28 0.14 -16.34
CA GLU A 264 -2.67 -0.20 -14.96
C GLU A 264 -1.48 -0.14 -14.01
N GLU A 265 -0.43 -0.91 -14.30
CA GLU A 265 0.79 -0.94 -13.50
C GLU A 265 1.51 0.41 -13.48
N LEU A 266 1.44 1.16 -14.60
CA LEU A 266 1.95 2.53 -14.62
C LEU A 266 1.25 3.39 -13.57
N ASN A 267 -0.09 3.38 -13.54
CA ASN A 267 -0.86 4.13 -12.55
C ASN A 267 -0.49 3.68 -11.12
N CYS A 268 -0.38 2.38 -10.86
CA CYS A 268 0.02 1.87 -9.54
C CYS A 268 1.37 2.44 -9.10
N TYR A 269 2.40 2.36 -9.96
CA TYR A 269 3.71 2.90 -9.62
C TYR A 269 3.78 4.43 -9.52
N VAL A 270 2.93 5.16 -10.26
CA VAL A 270 2.82 6.61 -10.05
C VAL A 270 2.18 6.91 -8.70
N MET A 271 1.14 6.16 -8.31
CA MET A 271 0.46 6.32 -7.03
C MET A 271 1.33 5.89 -5.84
N ASP A 272 2.22 4.92 -5.99
CA ASP A 272 3.19 4.53 -4.96
C ASP A 272 4.03 5.70 -4.47
N MET A 273 4.38 6.61 -5.37
CA MET A 273 5.24 7.75 -5.02
C MET A 273 4.56 8.75 -4.08
N THR A 274 3.24 8.64 -3.86
CA THR A 274 2.56 9.36 -2.77
C THR A 274 3.13 8.97 -1.41
N THR A 275 3.46 7.68 -1.20
CA THR A 275 4.08 7.21 0.04
C THR A 275 5.48 7.78 0.20
N TYR A 276 6.17 8.04 -0.91
CA TYR A 276 7.54 8.56 -0.91
C TYR A 276 7.54 10.04 -0.52
N ALA A 277 6.47 10.76 -0.85
CA ALA A 277 6.26 12.12 -0.41
C ALA A 277 5.95 12.24 1.09
N VAL A 278 5.35 11.20 1.69
CA VAL A 278 4.97 11.20 3.11
C VAL A 278 6.12 10.68 3.98
N PHE A 279 6.77 9.59 3.58
CA PHE A 279 7.71 8.86 4.44
C PHE A 279 9.19 9.12 4.09
N GLY A 280 9.50 9.54 2.86
CA GLY A 280 10.87 9.94 2.49
C GLY A 280 11.94 8.90 2.79
N ASP A 281 13.01 9.32 3.47
CA ASP A 281 14.18 8.47 3.82
C ASP A 281 13.84 7.30 4.77
N GLU A 282 12.64 7.27 5.35
CA GLU A 282 12.24 6.19 6.24
C GLU A 282 11.73 4.95 5.50
N LEU A 283 11.42 5.06 4.21
CA LEU A 283 11.07 3.92 3.34
C LEU A 283 12.30 3.04 3.08
N ASP A 284 12.18 1.74 3.36
CA ASP A 284 13.20 0.75 3.02
C ASP A 284 12.85 0.10 1.69
N ILE A 285 13.50 0.50 0.61
CA ILE A 285 13.25 -0.09 -0.70
C ILE A 285 13.71 -1.56 -0.73
N LEU A 286 12.81 -2.50 -0.44
CA LEU A 286 13.03 -3.96 -0.48
C LEU A 286 13.17 -4.51 -1.91
N GLY A 287 14.08 -3.91 -2.69
CA GLY A 287 14.37 -4.28 -4.06
C GLY A 287 13.35 -3.82 -5.09
N VAL A 288 12.31 -3.08 -4.71
CA VAL A 288 11.33 -2.45 -5.62
C VAL A 288 11.20 -0.97 -5.27
N SER A 289 11.10 -0.10 -6.28
CA SER A 289 10.98 1.35 -6.10
C SER A 289 9.89 1.93 -7.00
N GLY A 290 9.00 2.75 -6.45
CA GLY A 290 7.99 3.51 -7.17
C GLY A 290 8.59 4.50 -8.18
N ARG A 291 9.77 5.07 -7.88
CA ARG A 291 10.50 5.92 -8.84
C ARG A 291 10.88 5.11 -10.06
N ASP A 292 11.55 3.98 -9.83
CA ASP A 292 12.01 3.06 -10.87
C ASP A 292 10.84 2.45 -11.67
N GLY A 293 9.80 2.01 -10.98
CA GLY A 293 8.61 1.44 -11.57
C GLY A 293 7.90 2.43 -12.48
N ALA A 294 7.67 3.66 -12.02
CA ALA A 294 6.99 4.70 -12.79
C ALA A 294 7.74 5.03 -14.09
N VAL A 295 9.06 5.26 -14.00
CA VAL A 295 9.86 5.55 -15.21
C VAL A 295 10.00 4.32 -16.11
N SER A 296 10.06 3.10 -15.56
CA SER A 296 10.13 1.85 -16.32
C SER A 296 8.85 1.60 -17.09
N PHE A 297 7.69 1.79 -16.47
CA PHE A 297 6.40 1.57 -17.12
C PHE A 297 6.08 2.64 -18.17
N PHE A 298 6.52 3.88 -17.97
CA PHE A 298 6.48 4.87 -19.06
C PHE A 298 7.39 4.51 -20.23
N LEU A 299 8.58 3.97 -19.96
CA LEU A 299 9.47 3.47 -21.02
C LEU A 299 8.84 2.26 -21.74
N PHE A 300 8.22 1.34 -21.00
CA PHE A 300 7.49 0.20 -21.58
C PHE A 300 6.34 0.68 -22.47
N LEU A 301 5.58 1.68 -22.02
CA LEU A 301 4.50 2.29 -22.79
C LEU A 301 5.02 2.88 -24.11
N GLN A 302 6.11 3.64 -24.10
CA GLN A 302 6.74 4.19 -25.31
C GLN A 302 7.16 3.09 -26.29
N ILE A 303 7.87 2.07 -25.80
CA ILE A 303 8.36 0.96 -26.63
C ILE A 303 7.18 0.17 -27.21
N TYR A 304 6.14 -0.06 -26.41
CA TYR A 304 4.95 -0.78 -26.83
C TYR A 304 4.15 -0.01 -27.89
N LEU A 305 3.94 1.30 -27.70
CA LEU A 305 3.28 2.15 -28.70
C LEU A 305 4.07 2.20 -30.01
N GLY A 306 5.40 2.36 -29.95
CA GLY A 306 6.24 2.31 -31.15
C GLY A 306 6.18 0.95 -31.87
N ALA A 307 6.15 -0.15 -31.11
CA ALA A 307 5.97 -1.49 -31.66
C ALA A 307 4.61 -1.65 -32.37
N LEU A 308 3.52 -1.23 -31.73
CA LEU A 308 2.20 -1.25 -32.35
C LEU A 308 2.13 -0.37 -33.59
N ARG A 309 2.72 0.83 -33.56
CA ARG A 309 2.73 1.73 -34.72
C ARG A 309 3.43 1.11 -35.92
N ALA A 310 4.51 0.37 -35.68
CA ALA A 310 5.28 -0.30 -36.73
C ALA A 310 4.59 -1.57 -37.26
N GLU A 311 4.02 -2.39 -36.38
CA GLU A 311 3.58 -3.76 -36.72
C GLU A 311 2.06 -3.91 -36.82
N GLN A 312 1.30 -3.07 -36.11
CA GLN A 312 -0.17 -3.10 -36.03
C GLN A 312 -0.76 -1.68 -36.04
N PRO A 313 -0.55 -0.89 -37.11
CA PRO A 313 -0.93 0.53 -37.14
C PRO A 313 -2.43 0.76 -36.95
N ALA A 314 -3.29 -0.18 -37.33
CA ALA A 314 -4.73 -0.10 -37.09
C ALA A 314 -5.06 -0.20 -35.59
N THR A 315 -4.43 -1.14 -34.87
CA THR A 315 -4.56 -1.28 -33.40
C THR A 315 -4.01 -0.06 -32.69
N TRP A 316 -2.84 0.43 -33.13
CA TRP A 316 -2.25 1.67 -32.61
C TRP A 316 -3.21 2.86 -32.76
N GLN A 317 -3.81 3.02 -33.94
CA GLN A 317 -4.77 4.08 -34.22
C GLN A 317 -6.01 3.95 -33.31
N GLN A 318 -6.55 2.74 -33.14
CA GLN A 318 -7.69 2.50 -32.24
C GLN A 318 -7.39 2.87 -30.78
N ILE A 319 -6.18 2.59 -30.29
CA ILE A 319 -5.74 3.00 -28.94
C ILE A 319 -5.65 4.52 -28.87
N CYS A 320 -4.90 5.13 -29.78
CA CYS A 320 -4.61 6.55 -29.73
C CYS A 320 -5.81 7.42 -30.09
N ASP A 321 -6.85 6.89 -30.74
CA ASP A 321 -8.10 7.62 -30.99
C ASP A 321 -9.02 7.68 -29.76
N GLN A 322 -8.78 6.88 -28.72
CA GLN A 322 -9.51 6.98 -27.47
C GLN A 322 -9.10 8.25 -26.70
N PRO A 323 -10.03 9.20 -26.45
CA PRO A 323 -9.72 10.39 -25.65
C PRO A 323 -9.24 10.04 -24.24
N ALA A 324 -9.76 8.96 -23.66
CA ALA A 324 -9.38 8.47 -22.34
C ALA A 324 -7.91 8.01 -22.29
N VAL A 325 -7.40 7.31 -23.32
CA VAL A 325 -5.98 6.95 -23.39
C VAL A 325 -5.11 8.20 -23.43
N ARG A 326 -5.46 9.19 -24.27
CA ARG A 326 -4.69 10.44 -24.35
C ARG A 326 -4.68 11.20 -23.02
N GLN A 327 -5.85 11.31 -22.38
CA GLN A 327 -5.97 11.94 -21.08
C GLN A 327 -5.15 11.20 -20.02
N PHE A 328 -5.21 9.87 -20.01
CA PHE A 328 -4.44 9.03 -19.10
C PHE A 328 -2.94 9.28 -19.23
N ILE A 329 -2.40 9.19 -20.45
CA ILE A 329 -0.96 9.38 -20.70
C ILE A 329 -0.52 10.78 -20.27
N ASP A 330 -1.28 11.84 -20.60
CA ASP A 330 -0.93 13.21 -20.22
C ASP A 330 -0.98 13.41 -18.69
N VAL A 331 -2.02 12.93 -18.02
CA VAL A 331 -2.17 13.08 -16.57
C VAL A 331 -1.11 12.29 -15.82
N GLU A 332 -0.90 11.02 -16.16
CA GLU A 332 0.13 10.19 -15.52
C GLU A 332 1.54 10.73 -15.77
N TRP A 333 1.80 11.31 -16.95
CA TRP A 333 3.11 11.90 -17.23
C TRP A 333 3.39 13.06 -16.28
N ARG A 334 2.39 13.93 -16.09
CA ARG A 334 2.47 15.08 -15.17
C ARG A 334 2.54 14.64 -13.71
N ALA A 335 1.72 13.67 -13.32
CA ALA A 335 1.68 13.12 -11.97
C ALA A 335 3.02 12.47 -11.62
N MET A 336 3.58 11.66 -12.52
CA MET A 336 4.91 11.08 -12.36
C MET A 336 5.94 12.19 -12.10
N HIS A 337 5.99 13.22 -12.95
CA HIS A 337 6.99 14.28 -12.77
C HIS A 337 6.78 15.12 -11.50
N PHE A 338 5.54 15.35 -11.09
CA PHE A 338 5.23 15.99 -9.81
C PHE A 338 5.81 15.19 -8.65
N TRP A 339 5.57 13.88 -8.63
CA TRP A 339 6.07 13.01 -7.59
C TRP A 339 7.58 12.79 -7.64
N LEU A 340 8.17 12.68 -8.84
CA LEU A 340 9.62 12.61 -9.00
C LEU A 340 10.30 13.87 -8.43
N ALA A 341 9.74 15.06 -8.64
CA ALA A 341 10.29 16.29 -8.06
C ALA A 341 10.31 16.28 -6.51
N ILE A 342 9.37 15.55 -5.89
CA ILE A 342 9.32 15.35 -4.45
C ILE A 342 10.30 14.24 -4.02
N ALA A 343 10.27 13.10 -4.70
CA ALA A 343 11.02 11.89 -4.35
C ALA A 343 12.52 12.00 -4.67
N ASP A 344 12.92 12.86 -5.62
CA ASP A 344 14.33 13.12 -5.96
C ASP A 344 15.10 13.78 -4.80
N ARG A 345 14.40 14.28 -3.77
CA ARG A 345 15.01 14.76 -2.52
C ARG A 345 15.59 13.62 -1.67
N TYR A 346 15.15 12.39 -1.91
CA TYR A 346 15.50 11.19 -1.16
C TYR A 346 16.28 10.23 -2.08
N PRO A 347 17.62 10.34 -2.17
CA PRO A 347 18.42 9.61 -3.13
C PRO A 347 18.42 8.10 -2.90
N ALA A 348 18.14 7.64 -1.68
CA ALA A 348 18.06 6.23 -1.34
C ALA A 348 16.83 5.52 -1.94
N LEU A 349 15.84 6.26 -2.43
CA LEU A 349 14.59 5.69 -2.97
C LEU A 349 14.66 5.31 -4.45
N GLY A 350 15.79 5.54 -5.14
CA GLY A 350 16.01 5.10 -6.52
C GLY A 350 17.00 3.94 -6.59
N ILE A 351 16.75 2.96 -7.46
CA ILE A 351 17.64 1.81 -7.69
C ILE A 351 18.44 2.04 -8.99
N HIS A 352 17.75 2.15 -10.12
CA HIS A 352 18.27 2.32 -11.47
C HIS A 352 17.51 3.40 -12.27
N ASP A 353 16.59 4.15 -11.64
CA ASP A 353 15.72 5.12 -12.31
C ASP A 353 16.49 6.17 -13.13
N GLY A 354 17.69 6.55 -12.71
CA GLY A 354 18.57 7.46 -13.47
C GLY A 354 18.94 6.94 -14.86
N GLU A 355 19.23 5.64 -15.01
CA GLU A 355 19.53 5.02 -16.31
C GLU A 355 18.26 4.89 -17.16
N VAL A 356 17.14 4.49 -16.54
CA VAL A 356 15.85 4.37 -17.22
C VAL A 356 15.40 5.73 -17.76
N ARG A 357 15.57 6.82 -16.99
CA ARG A 357 15.30 8.20 -17.43
C ARG A 357 16.12 8.61 -18.65
N ARG A 358 17.38 8.16 -18.80
CA ARG A 358 18.20 8.46 -19.99
C ARG A 358 17.61 7.86 -21.27
N HIS A 359 16.88 6.77 -21.17
CA HIS A 359 16.15 6.16 -22.28
C HIS A 359 14.79 6.82 -22.47
N LEU A 360 14.05 7.01 -21.38
CA LEU A 360 12.71 7.59 -21.37
C LEU A 360 12.64 8.98 -22.06
N TYR A 361 13.66 9.81 -21.84
CA TYR A 361 13.72 11.18 -22.35
C TYR A 361 14.47 11.33 -23.67
N GLN A 362 14.79 10.24 -24.37
CA GLN A 362 15.35 10.34 -25.73
C GLN A 362 14.29 10.92 -26.68
N ALA A 363 14.73 11.75 -27.64
CA ALA A 363 13.81 12.50 -28.49
C ALA A 363 12.91 11.61 -29.36
N ASP A 364 13.44 10.48 -29.84
CA ASP A 364 12.69 9.47 -30.58
C ASP A 364 11.63 8.79 -29.70
N ARG A 365 11.96 8.50 -28.43
CA ARG A 365 11.04 7.91 -27.44
C ARG A 365 9.91 8.85 -27.03
N MET A 366 10.25 10.11 -26.76
CA MET A 366 9.26 11.18 -26.53
C MET A 366 8.33 11.37 -27.73
N GLY A 367 8.84 11.14 -28.94
CA GLY A 367 8.07 11.17 -30.18
C GLY A 367 6.94 10.14 -30.24
N GLU A 368 7.07 8.98 -29.58
CA GLU A 368 6.01 7.96 -29.58
C GLU A 368 4.80 8.35 -28.71
N LEU A 369 5.04 8.96 -27.54
CA LEU A 369 3.95 9.53 -26.74
C LEU A 369 3.30 10.69 -27.48
N ALA A 370 4.10 11.59 -28.06
CA ALA A 370 3.61 12.74 -28.80
C ALA A 370 2.76 12.35 -30.02
N ALA A 371 3.14 11.27 -30.72
CA ALA A 371 2.37 10.73 -31.83
C ALA A 371 0.97 10.25 -31.39
N CYS A 372 0.86 9.68 -30.18
CA CYS A 372 -0.43 9.22 -29.64
C CYS A 372 -1.28 10.38 -29.09
N LEU A 373 -0.64 11.36 -28.44
CA LEU A 373 -1.28 12.52 -27.82
C LEU A 373 -1.73 13.59 -28.81
N GLY A 374 -1.01 13.73 -29.94
CA GLY A 374 -1.17 14.82 -30.89
C GLY A 374 -0.47 16.12 -30.47
N PHE A 375 0.28 16.11 -29.37
CA PHE A 375 1.12 17.23 -28.92
C PHE A 375 2.36 16.71 -28.20
N ALA A 376 3.42 17.52 -28.13
CA ALA A 376 4.65 17.16 -27.45
C ALA A 376 4.52 17.31 -25.93
N LEU A 377 5.07 16.34 -25.19
CA LEU A 377 5.22 16.44 -23.74
C LEU A 377 6.56 17.10 -23.39
N GLU A 378 6.55 17.96 -22.37
CA GLU A 378 7.79 18.47 -21.77
C GLU A 378 8.24 17.53 -20.64
N ALA A 379 9.55 17.35 -20.49
CA ALA A 379 10.11 16.68 -19.32
C ALA A 379 10.09 17.67 -18.14
N GLY A 380 9.29 17.39 -17.13
CA GLY A 380 9.16 18.21 -15.92
C GLY A 380 7.74 18.21 -15.35
N PRO A 381 7.58 18.60 -14.07
CA PRO A 381 6.25 18.83 -13.51
C PRO A 381 5.57 19.96 -14.30
N CYS A 382 4.24 20.02 -14.27
CA CYS A 382 3.49 21.12 -14.88
C CYS A 382 4.19 22.46 -14.60
N ARG A 383 4.63 23.17 -15.64
CA ARG A 383 4.91 24.59 -15.48
C ARG A 383 3.63 25.24 -14.98
N ASP A 384 3.75 26.17 -14.02
CA ASP A 384 2.63 27.03 -13.65
C ASP A 384 1.99 27.54 -14.94
N ARG A 385 0.79 27.06 -15.27
CA ARG A 385 0.03 27.67 -16.35
C ARG A 385 -0.16 29.11 -15.93
N GLN A 386 0.28 30.04 -16.78
CA GLN A 386 -0.08 31.43 -16.56
C GLN A 386 -1.62 31.50 -16.52
N PRO A 387 -2.21 32.31 -15.62
CA PRO A 387 -3.66 32.40 -15.54
C PRO A 387 -4.23 32.80 -16.91
N GLY A 388 -4.94 31.89 -17.58
CA GLY A 388 -5.55 32.13 -18.90
C GLY A 388 -5.41 31.00 -19.94
N GLU A 389 -4.60 29.97 -19.70
CA GLU A 389 -4.52 28.72 -20.50
C GLU A 389 -5.15 27.53 -19.79
#